data_AF-A0AA88AFQ7-F1
#
_entry.id   AF-A0AA88AFQ7-F1
#
_cell.length_a   1.000
_cell.length_b   1.000
_cell.length_c   1.000
_cell.angle_alpha   90.00
_cell.angle_beta   90.00
_cell.angle_gamma   90.00
#
_symmetry.space_group_name_H-M   'P 1'
#
loop_
_entity.id
_entity.type
_entity.pdbx_description
1 polymer ?
#
loop_
_entity_poly.entity_id
_entity_poly.type
_entity_poly.pdbx_seq_one_letter_code
_entity_poly.pdbx_strand_id
1 'polypeptide(L)' 'MSMCFPSTPKKFATTIGCFLSGAALFALGLHLSYVNVAPQQARIKARNDFVKERLRKKYGKP' A
#
# COMPACT_ATOMS: atom_id res chain seq x y z
N MET A 1 -4.10 34.24 -9.19
CA MET A 1 -3.67 33.93 -10.58
C MET A 1 -4.20 32.58 -10.96
N SER A 2 -5.12 32.53 -11.94
CA SER A 2 -5.77 31.32 -12.42
C SER A 2 -4.75 30.34 -13.04
N MET A 3 -4.75 29.08 -12.58
CA MET A 3 -3.94 27.96 -13.10
C MET A 3 -4.61 27.32 -14.32
N CYS A 4 -5.02 28.10 -15.33
CA CYS A 4 -5.65 27.49 -16.51
C CYS A 4 -4.66 26.72 -17.40
N PHE A 5 -3.41 27.18 -17.56
CA PHE A 5 -2.36 26.46 -18.32
C PHE A 5 -0.95 26.88 -17.85
N PRO A 6 0.06 26.00 -17.89
CA PRO A 6 1.45 26.36 -17.59
C PRO A 6 2.03 27.22 -18.71
N SER A 7 1.72 28.51 -18.67
CA SER A 7 2.05 29.47 -19.74
C SER A 7 3.52 29.90 -19.78
N THR A 8 4.38 29.40 -18.88
CA THR A 8 5.82 29.69 -18.87
C THR A 8 6.63 28.44 -18.48
N PRO A 9 7.90 28.32 -18.93
CA PRO A 9 8.77 27.21 -18.56
C PRO A 9 8.93 27.03 -17.04
N LYS A 10 8.93 28.14 -16.28
CA LYS A 10 8.98 28.11 -14.81
C LYS A 10 7.75 27.43 -14.21
N LYS A 11 6.54 27.75 -14.71
CA LYS A 11 5.30 27.11 -14.25
C LYS A 11 5.28 25.62 -14.59
N PHE A 12 5.77 25.26 -15.77
CA PHE A 12 5.88 23.86 -16.19
C PHE A 12 6.85 23.07 -15.29
N ALA A 13 8.02 23.62 -14.96
CA ALA A 13 8.96 23.02 -14.03
C ALA A 13 8.35 22.84 -12.62
N THR A 14 7.57 23.83 -12.13
CA THR A 14 6.83 23.69 -10.87
C THR A 14 5.82 22.55 -10.92
N THR A 15 5.05 22.42 -12.01
CA THR A 15 4.11 21.31 -12.21
C THR A 15 4.83 19.97 -12.17
N ILE A 16 5.93 19.81 -12.91
CA ILE A 16 6.76 18.59 -12.88
C ILE A 16 7.24 18.30 -11.46
N GLY A 17 7.76 19.31 -10.75
CA GLY A 17 8.22 19.17 -9.37
C GLY A 17 7.13 18.65 -8.43
N CYS A 18 5.90 19.18 -8.55
CA CYS A 18 4.75 18.70 -7.77
C CYS A 18 4.38 17.25 -8.08
N PHE A 19 4.41 16.85 -9.35
CA PHE A 19 4.10 15.46 -9.72
C PHE A 19 5.19 14.49 -9.29
N LEU A 20 6.46 14.85 -9.45
CA LEU A 20 7.59 14.03 -9.00
C LEU A 20 7.59 13.87 -7.48
N SER A 21 7.33 14.95 -6.73
CA SER A 21 7.23 14.88 -5.27
C SER A 21 6.05 14.02 -4.82
N GLY A 22 4.89 14.18 -5.46
CA GLY A 22 3.72 13.34 -5.21
C GLY A 22 3.99 11.86 -5.49
N ALA A 23 4.61 11.54 -6.62
CA ALA A 23 5.00 10.18 -6.97
C ALA A 23 6.00 9.59 -5.95
N ALA A 24 6.98 10.37 -5.51
CA ALA A 24 7.95 9.94 -4.51
C ALA A 24 7.29 9.64 -3.15
N LEU A 25 6.41 10.52 -2.67
CA LEU A 25 5.65 10.30 -1.44
C LEU A 25 4.74 9.08 -1.54
N PHE A 26 4.10 8.87 -2.68
CA PHE A 26 3.24 7.70 -2.92
C PHE A 26 4.05 6.40 -2.91
N ALA A 27 5.19 6.36 -3.59
CA ALA A 27 6.08 5.19 -3.61
C ALA A 27 6.59 4.84 -2.21
N LEU A 28 7.02 5.85 -1.44
CA LEU A 28 7.45 5.68 -0.05
C LEU A 28 6.30 5.15 0.83
N GLY A 29 5.11 5.73 0.70
CA GLY A 29 3.91 5.28 1.43
C GLY A 29 3.54 3.84 1.10
N LEU A 30 3.58 3.46 -0.17
CA LEU A 30 3.33 2.08 -0.61
C LEU A 30 4.37 1.10 -0.02
N HIS A 31 5.66 1.45 -0.07
CA HIS A 31 6.71 0.60 0.49
C HIS A 31 6.50 0.36 1.99
N LEU A 32 6.28 1.44 2.75
CA LEU A 32 6.01 1.34 4.19
C LEU A 32 4.72 0.58 4.48
N SER A 33 3.67 0.77 3.69
CA SER A 33 2.42 0.02 3.81
C SER A 33 2.69 -1.48 3.68
N TYR A 34 3.41 -1.89 2.63
CA TYR A 34 3.70 -3.30 2.38
C TYR A 34 4.54 -3.94 3.49
N VAL A 35 5.61 -3.26 3.92
CA VAL A 35 6.49 -3.71 5.01
C VAL A 35 5.72 -3.92 6.31
N ASN A 36 4.73 -3.09 6.60
CA ASN A 36 3.96 -3.17 7.85
C ASN A 36 2.74 -4.09 7.77
N VAL A 37 2.10 -4.22 6.61
CA VAL A 37 0.92 -5.07 6.39
C VAL A 37 1.32 -6.54 6.33
N ALA A 38 2.44 -6.88 5.68
CA ALA A 38 2.82 -8.28 5.47
C ALA A 38 2.98 -9.09 6.78
N PRO A 39 3.64 -8.57 7.85
CA PRO A 39 3.70 -9.25 9.14
C PRO A 39 2.34 -9.46 9.79
N GLN A 40 1.42 -8.49 9.66
CA GLN A 40 0.08 -8.59 10.21
C GLN A 40 -0.74 -9.67 9.49
N GLN A 41 -0.65 -9.71 8.16
CA GLN A 41 -1.27 -10.76 7.35
C GLN A 41 -0.72 -12.15 7.71
N ALA A 42 0.60 -12.28 7.93
CA ALA A 42 1.21 -13.54 8.34
C ALA A 42 0.67 -14.04 9.69
N ARG A 43 0.50 -13.16 10.67
CA ARG A 43 -0.10 -13.50 11.98
C ARG A 43 -1.55 -13.94 11.86
N ILE A 44 -2.35 -13.22 11.08
CA ILE A 44 -3.76 -13.57 10.86
C ILE A 44 -3.86 -14.92 10.14
N LYS A 45 -3.03 -15.14 9.12
CA LYS A 45 -2.96 -16.41 8.41
C LYS A 45 -2.59 -17.56 9.34
N ALA A 46 -1.56 -17.42 10.17
CA ALA A 46 -1.16 -18.43 11.14
C ALA A 46 -2.29 -18.78 12.13
N ARG A 47 -3.05 -17.76 12.60
CA ARG A 47 -4.23 -18.00 13.44
C ARG A 47 -5.34 -18.74 12.71
N ASN A 48 -5.63 -18.36 11.47
CA ASN A 48 -6.65 -19.00 10.65
C ASN A 48 -6.30 -20.46 10.37
N ASP A 49 -5.04 -20.74 10.02
CA ASP A 49 -4.54 -22.09 9.76
C ASP A 49 -4.63 -22.96 11.02
N PHE A 50 -4.24 -22.42 12.18
CA PHE A 50 -4.41 -23.11 13.47
C PHE A 50 -5.87 -23.47 13.76
N VAL A 51 -6.79 -22.52 13.61
CA VAL A 51 -8.22 -22.77 13.85
C VAL A 51 -8.76 -23.80 12.87
N LYS A 52 -8.41 -23.69 11.59
CA LYS A 52 -8.84 -24.61 10.55
C LYS A 52 -8.34 -26.03 10.80
N GLU A 53 -7.09 -26.19 11.23
CA GLU A 53 -6.53 -27.49 11.59
C GLU A 53 -7.25 -28.10 12.80
N ARG A 54 -7.54 -27.29 13.83
CA ARG A 54 -8.29 -27.73 15.02
C ARG A 54 -9.71 -28.16 14.67
N LEU A 55 -10.40 -27.40 13.83
CA LEU A 55 -11.74 -27.76 13.33
C LEU A 55 -11.69 -29.04 12.50
N ARG A 56 -10.67 -29.21 11.64
CA ARG A 56 -10.49 -30.45 10.87
C ARG A 56 -10.26 -31.66 11.77
N LYS A 57 -9.44 -31.53 12.82
CA LYS A 57 -9.24 -32.61 13.80
C LYS A 57 -10.51 -32.94 14.58
N LYS A 58 -11.35 -31.95 14.88
CA LYS A 58 -12.56 -32.13 15.70
C LYS A 58 -13.75 -32.68 14.91
N TYR A 59 -13.92 -32.24 13.65
CA TYR A 59 -15.11 -32.50 12.85
C TYR A 59 -14.83 -33.17 11.50
N GLY A 60 -13.57 -33.28 11.10
CA GLY A 60 -13.20 -34.06 9.92
C GLY A 60 -13.51 -35.53 10.19
N LYS A 61 -14.48 -36.08 9.47
CA LYS A 61 -14.65 -37.53 9.38
C LYS A 61 -13.36 -38.14 8.81
N PRO A 62 -12.98 -39.37 9.22
CA PRO A 62 -11.79 -40.05 8.71
C PRO A 62 -11.77 -40.09 7.18
#